data_AF-W2PJN6-F1
#
_entry.id   AF-W2PJN6-F1
#
_cell.length_a   1.000
_cell.length_b   1.000
_cell.length_c   1.000
_cell.angle_alpha   90.00
_cell.angle_beta   90.00
_cell.angle_gamma   90.00
#
_symmetry.space_group_name_H-M   'P 1'
#
loop_
_entity.id
_entity.type
_entity.pdbx_description
1 polymer ?
#
loop_
_entity_poly.entity_id
_entity_poly.type
_entity_poly.pdbx_seq_one_letter_code
_entity_poly.pdbx_strand_id
1 'polypeptide(L)'
;MTNKVTTKVDAKVSSLPMQFEMIRGGNKDKTFLECAHATIVPFGFNETCHALYVALLSNRVGDVYTDGIEDPENARAFKHHFDFSQELGDSATLVLHAVRTRVIFVTRSLTEGEGDFKGLYTDETAWVVLRRATEATDGNDMVLEDYTRLVPVGFKAIPETGA
;
A
#
# COMPACT_ATOMS: atom_id res chain seq x y z
N MET A 1 15.28 5.66 -21.32
CA MET A 1 14.41 6.33 -22.32
C MET A 1 12.95 6.03 -21.97
N THR A 2 12.50 6.47 -20.78
CA THR A 2 11.29 5.93 -20.13
C THR A 2 10.39 7.02 -19.54
N ASN A 3 10.65 8.29 -19.84
CA ASN A 3 9.97 9.46 -19.27
C ASN A 3 8.98 10.15 -20.23
N LYS A 4 8.50 9.46 -21.26
CA LYS A 4 7.58 10.06 -22.26
C LYS A 4 6.19 9.41 -22.37
N VAL A 5 5.86 8.41 -21.54
CA VAL A 5 4.57 7.69 -21.66
C VAL A 5 3.58 7.97 -20.51
N THR A 6 4.02 8.55 -19.39
CA THR A 6 3.14 8.78 -18.22
C THR A 6 2.41 10.12 -18.19
N THR A 7 2.59 11.01 -19.17
CA THR A 7 2.09 12.39 -19.07
C THR A 7 0.67 12.66 -19.59
N LYS A 8 -0.09 11.65 -20.03
CA LYS A 8 -1.51 11.82 -20.44
C LYS A 8 -2.31 10.53 -20.30
N VAL A 9 -2.51 10.04 -19.08
CA VAL A 9 -3.53 9.02 -18.83
C VAL A 9 -4.43 9.52 -17.72
N ASP A 10 -5.62 9.99 -18.10
CA ASP A 10 -6.71 10.25 -17.17
C ASP A 10 -7.26 8.88 -16.74
N ALA A 11 -6.72 8.35 -15.64
CA ALA A 11 -7.34 7.20 -14.98
C ALA A 11 -8.73 7.63 -14.52
N LYS A 12 -9.77 7.08 -15.16
CA LYS A 12 -11.15 7.31 -14.73
C LYS A 12 -11.37 6.50 -13.46
N VAL A 13 -11.69 7.19 -12.36
CA VAL A 13 -12.22 6.56 -11.15
C VAL A 13 -13.44 5.75 -11.59
N SER A 14 -13.42 4.46 -11.25
CA SER A 14 -14.48 3.54 -11.65
C SER A 14 -15.81 3.93 -11.00
N SER A 15 -16.90 3.86 -11.76
CA SER A 15 -18.27 3.91 -11.22
C SER A 15 -18.75 2.55 -10.70
N LEU A 16 -17.90 1.51 -10.74
CA LEU A 16 -18.18 0.21 -10.12
C LEU A 16 -18.28 0.38 -8.59
N PRO A 17 -19.04 -0.47 -7.88
CA PRO A 17 -19.60 -0.14 -6.55
C PRO A 17 -18.60 0.03 -5.39
N MET A 18 -17.29 -0.06 -5.60
CA MET A 18 -16.32 0.26 -4.54
C MET A 18 -16.03 1.77 -4.53
N GLN A 19 -16.98 2.51 -3.95
CA GLN A 19 -16.67 3.82 -3.39
C GLN A 19 -15.57 3.62 -2.34
N PHE A 20 -14.63 4.57 -2.27
CA PHE A 20 -13.64 4.57 -1.20
C PHE A 20 -14.37 4.54 0.15
N GLU A 21 -14.34 3.40 0.82
CA GLU A 21 -14.99 3.19 2.10
C GLU A 21 -13.91 2.91 3.13
N MET A 22 -13.69 3.88 4.03
CA MET A 22 -12.83 3.69 5.18
C MET A 22 -13.69 3.25 6.37
N ILE A 23 -13.58 1.99 6.77
CA ILE A 23 -14.33 1.43 7.89
C ILE A 23 -13.41 1.38 9.10
N ARG A 24 -13.80 2.06 10.18
CA ARG A 24 -13.16 1.92 11.48
C ARG A 24 -13.82 0.75 12.22
N GLY A 25 -13.12 -0.36 12.29
CA GLY A 25 -13.52 -1.55 13.03
C GLY A 25 -12.73 -1.72 14.33
N GLY A 26 -13.27 -2.49 15.27
CA GLY A 26 -12.52 -2.87 16.46
C GLY A 26 -13.21 -3.90 17.33
N ASN A 27 -12.40 -4.65 18.09
CA ASN A 27 -12.87 -5.42 19.25
C ASN A 27 -12.38 -4.72 20.54
N LYS A 28 -12.66 -5.30 21.71
CA LYS A 28 -12.30 -4.70 23.01
C LYS A 28 -10.80 -4.38 23.18
N ASP A 29 -9.92 -4.99 22.38
CA ASP A 29 -8.46 -4.89 22.53
C ASP A 29 -7.73 -4.29 21.31
N LYS A 30 -8.38 -4.16 20.15
CA LYS A 30 -7.75 -3.69 18.91
C LYS A 30 -8.69 -2.84 18.07
N THR A 31 -8.21 -1.64 17.69
CA THR A 31 -8.82 -0.83 16.63
C THR A 31 -8.08 -1.11 15.33
N PHE A 32 -8.80 -1.21 14.21
CA PHE A 32 -8.22 -1.30 12.88
C PHE A 32 -9.00 -0.42 11.91
N LEU A 33 -8.33 -0.01 10.83
CA LEU A 33 -8.89 0.72 9.71
C LEU A 33 -8.87 -0.20 8.50
N GLU A 34 -10.00 -0.32 7.82
CA GLU A 34 -10.08 -1.00 6.52
C GLU A 34 -10.38 0.01 5.45
N CYS A 35 -9.76 -0.16 4.29
CA CYS A 35 -9.98 0.64 3.11
C CYS A 35 -10.16 -0.29 1.91
N ALA A 36 -11.09 0.06 1.04
CA ALA A 36 -11.35 -0.68 -0.19
C ALA A 36 -11.59 0.31 -1.33
N HIS A 37 -10.92 0.10 -2.46
CA HIS A 37 -10.98 1.00 -3.61
C HIS A 37 -10.97 0.21 -4.94
N ALA A 38 -11.61 0.75 -5.99
CA ALA A 38 -11.52 0.18 -7.33
C ALA A 38 -11.32 1.25 -8.41
N THR A 39 -10.45 0.96 -9.38
CA THR A 39 -10.19 1.82 -10.55
C THR A 39 -10.29 1.03 -11.85
N ILE A 40 -10.83 1.65 -12.91
CA ILE A 40 -10.79 1.06 -14.26
C ILE A 40 -9.47 1.44 -14.92
N VAL A 41 -8.75 0.43 -15.38
CA VAL A 41 -7.49 0.55 -16.09
C VAL A 41 -7.77 0.23 -17.57
N PRO A 42 -7.51 1.17 -18.50
CA PRO A 42 -7.80 1.00 -19.93
C PRO A 42 -6.71 0.19 -20.66
N PHE A 43 -6.21 -0.87 -20.04
CA PHE A 43 -5.16 -1.73 -20.57
C PHE A 43 -5.49 -3.19 -20.30
N GLY A 44 -5.00 -4.10 -21.15
CA GLY A 44 -5.21 -5.53 -20.99
C GLY A 44 -4.55 -6.11 -19.73
N PHE A 45 -4.90 -7.37 -19.42
CA PHE A 45 -4.43 -8.05 -18.21
C PHE A 45 -2.90 -8.10 -18.13
N ASN A 46 -2.22 -8.50 -19.20
CA ASN A 46 -0.76 -8.64 -19.21
C ASN A 46 -0.05 -7.28 -19.08
N GLU A 47 -0.52 -6.26 -19.80
CA GLU A 47 0.03 -4.91 -19.69
C GLU A 47 -0.16 -4.36 -18.27
N THR A 48 -1.34 -4.56 -17.68
CA THR A 48 -1.65 -4.08 -16.34
C THR A 48 -0.83 -4.82 -15.28
N CYS A 49 -0.72 -6.16 -15.37
CA CYS A 49 0.14 -6.94 -14.49
C CYS A 49 1.61 -6.50 -14.59
N HIS A 50 2.11 -6.25 -15.80
CA HIS A 50 3.46 -5.76 -16.00
C HIS A 50 3.67 -4.37 -15.39
N ALA A 51 2.73 -3.44 -15.61
CA ALA A 51 2.78 -2.10 -15.02
C ALA A 51 2.76 -2.14 -13.49
N LEU A 52 1.88 -2.96 -12.89
CA LEU A 52 1.82 -3.17 -11.44
C LEU A 52 3.11 -3.79 -10.91
N TYR A 53 3.66 -4.79 -11.61
CA TYR A 53 4.94 -5.40 -11.26
C TYR A 53 6.06 -4.35 -11.27
N VAL A 54 6.10 -3.48 -12.27
CA VAL A 54 7.10 -2.40 -12.31
C VAL A 54 6.88 -1.39 -11.18
N ALA A 55 5.66 -0.92 -10.98
CA ALA A 55 5.34 0.08 -9.96
C ALA A 55 5.57 -0.43 -8.52
N LEU A 56 5.13 -1.65 -8.23
CA LEU A 56 5.16 -2.22 -6.88
C LEU A 56 6.47 -2.96 -6.57
N LEU A 57 7.11 -3.61 -7.55
CA LEU A 57 8.28 -4.46 -7.27
C LEU A 57 9.58 -3.93 -7.86
N SER A 58 9.53 -2.96 -8.78
CA SER A 58 10.73 -2.38 -9.38
C SER A 58 11.15 -1.03 -8.79
N ASN A 59 10.42 -0.51 -7.80
CA ASN A 59 10.81 0.72 -7.12
C ASN A 59 12.06 0.44 -6.28
N ARG A 60 13.22 0.89 -6.78
CA ARG A 60 14.56 0.68 -6.18
C ARG A 60 14.93 1.73 -5.13
N VAL A 61 13.97 2.53 -4.69
CA VAL A 61 14.21 3.53 -3.66
C VAL A 61 14.12 2.77 -2.34
N GLY A 62 15.23 2.66 -1.61
CA GLY A 62 15.31 1.92 -0.34
C GLY A 62 16.24 0.70 -0.39
N ASP A 63 16.61 0.23 0.81
CA ASP A 63 17.46 -0.94 0.98
C ASP A 63 16.65 -2.21 0.71
N VAL A 64 16.99 -2.95 -0.34
CA VAL A 64 16.33 -4.21 -0.70
C VAL A 64 16.99 -5.35 0.09
N TYR A 65 16.17 -6.14 0.78
CA TYR A 65 16.63 -7.33 1.50
C TYR A 65 16.19 -8.58 0.75
N THR A 66 17.12 -9.52 0.62
CA THR A 66 16.85 -10.85 0.03
C THR A 66 17.14 -11.99 1.01
N ASP A 67 17.90 -11.72 2.07
CA ASP A 67 18.21 -12.70 3.11
C ASP A 67 16.93 -13.12 3.86
N GLY A 68 16.71 -14.44 3.96
CA GLY A 68 15.56 -15.01 4.65
C GLY A 68 14.24 -15.02 3.85
N ILE A 69 14.25 -14.59 2.58
CA ILE A 69 13.10 -14.75 1.68
C ILE A 69 13.17 -16.14 1.03
N GLU A 70 12.19 -17.00 1.31
CA GLU A 70 12.12 -18.36 0.76
C GLU A 70 11.97 -18.39 -0.78
N ASP A 71 11.26 -17.41 -1.35
CA ASP A 71 11.04 -17.26 -2.79
C ASP A 71 11.44 -15.86 -3.29
N PRO A 72 12.75 -15.63 -3.52
CA PRO A 72 13.26 -14.37 -4.03
C PRO A 72 13.01 -14.19 -5.54
N GLU A 73 12.27 -15.05 -6.22
CA GLU A 73 11.78 -14.75 -7.56
C GLU A 73 10.43 -14.05 -7.51
N ASN A 74 9.58 -14.42 -6.54
CA ASN A 74 8.22 -13.92 -6.41
C ASN A 74 8.00 -12.95 -5.25
N ALA A 75 8.95 -12.83 -4.31
CA ALA A 75 8.85 -11.93 -3.17
C ALA A 75 10.02 -10.93 -3.09
N ARG A 76 9.74 -9.71 -2.64
CA ARG A 76 10.75 -8.66 -2.39
C ARG A 76 10.49 -8.03 -1.02
N ALA A 77 11.54 -7.88 -0.21
CA ALA A 77 11.50 -7.09 1.01
C ALA A 77 12.32 -5.80 0.82
N PHE A 78 11.85 -4.69 1.37
CA PHE A 78 12.57 -3.42 1.32
C PHE A 78 12.32 -2.57 2.56
N LYS A 79 13.29 -1.71 2.88
CA LYS A 79 13.17 -0.65 3.87
C LYS A 79 13.26 0.70 3.18
N HIS A 80 12.29 1.57 3.44
CA HIS A 80 12.25 2.92 2.91
C HIS A 80 12.11 3.94 4.04
N HIS A 81 12.88 5.01 3.96
CA HIS A 81 12.77 6.15 4.88
C HIS A 81 11.98 7.26 4.20
N PHE A 82 10.85 7.64 4.80
CA PHE A 82 10.04 8.75 4.34
C PHE A 82 10.26 9.95 5.26
N ASP A 83 10.64 11.08 4.66
CA ASP A 83 10.77 12.35 5.33
C ASP A 83 9.54 13.20 4.98
N PHE A 84 8.68 13.43 5.97
CA PHE A 84 7.47 14.26 5.87
C PHE A 84 7.67 15.61 6.57
N SER A 85 8.92 16.06 6.74
CA SER A 85 9.22 17.30 7.45
C SER A 85 8.59 18.52 6.81
N GLN A 86 8.36 18.53 5.49
CA GLN A 86 7.66 19.61 4.80
C GLN A 86 6.17 19.67 5.14
N GLU A 87 5.51 18.53 5.33
CA GLU A 87 4.07 18.43 5.52
C GLU A 87 3.64 18.45 7.00
N LEU A 88 4.50 17.93 7.89
CA LEU A 88 4.17 17.68 9.30
C LEU A 88 5.09 18.42 10.29
N GLY A 89 6.05 19.22 9.82
CA GLY A 89 7.01 19.97 10.62
C GLY A 89 8.34 19.23 10.87
N ASP A 90 9.29 19.89 11.55
CA ASP A 90 10.73 19.55 11.58
C ASP A 90 11.14 18.13 12.02
N SER A 91 10.23 17.25 12.47
CA SER A 91 10.57 15.93 13.04
C SER A 91 9.76 14.73 12.54
N ALA A 92 9.01 14.87 11.44
CA ALA A 92 8.16 13.78 10.94
C ALA A 92 8.89 12.85 9.98
N THR A 93 9.66 11.92 10.53
CA THR A 93 10.30 10.83 9.78
C THR A 93 9.61 9.50 10.07
N LEU A 94 9.37 8.71 9.02
CA LEU A 94 8.81 7.36 9.11
C LEU A 94 9.72 6.36 8.41
N VAL A 95 9.83 5.16 8.99
CA VAL A 95 10.49 4.02 8.36
C VAL A 95 9.47 2.96 8.00
N LEU A 96 9.41 2.62 6.72
CA LEU A 96 8.57 1.55 6.18
C LEU A 96 9.40 0.30 5.94
N HIS A 97 9.00 -0.81 6.56
CA HIS A 97 9.46 -2.15 6.23
C HIS A 97 8.34 -2.86 5.48
N ALA A 98 8.57 -3.32 4.24
CA ALA A 98 7.52 -3.96 3.47
C ALA A 98 7.99 -5.21 2.73
N VAL A 99 7.08 -6.18 2.60
CA VAL A 99 7.24 -7.41 1.82
C VAL A 99 6.13 -7.50 0.79
N ARG A 100 6.48 -7.73 -0.48
CA ARG A 100 5.54 -7.78 -1.62
C ARG A 100 5.67 -9.09 -2.40
N THR A 101 4.54 -9.71 -2.81
CA THR A 101 4.51 -10.98 -3.58
C THR A 101 3.84 -10.86 -4.96
N ARG A 102 4.14 -11.74 -5.93
CA ARG A 102 3.64 -11.67 -7.33
C ARG A 102 2.31 -12.35 -7.65
N VAL A 103 1.90 -13.43 -6.96
CA VAL A 103 0.74 -14.27 -7.38
C VAL A 103 -0.59 -13.56 -7.16
N ILE A 104 -0.65 -12.79 -6.09
CA ILE A 104 -1.58 -11.71 -5.77
C ILE A 104 -0.64 -10.64 -5.23
N PHE A 105 -0.77 -9.37 -5.64
CA PHE A 105 0.09 -8.33 -5.08
C PHE A 105 -0.32 -8.09 -3.62
N VAL A 106 0.11 -8.98 -2.74
CA VAL A 106 -0.04 -8.88 -1.31
C VAL A 106 1.16 -8.13 -0.80
N THR A 107 0.91 -7.07 -0.05
CA THR A 107 1.93 -6.32 0.67
C THR A 107 1.66 -6.47 2.16
N ARG A 108 2.70 -6.74 2.93
CA ARG A 108 2.68 -6.50 4.38
C ARG A 108 3.68 -5.42 4.69
N SER A 109 3.27 -4.42 5.46
CA SER A 109 4.08 -3.27 5.84
C SER A 109 4.05 -3.03 7.34
N LEU A 110 5.21 -2.72 7.91
CA LEU A 110 5.35 -2.12 9.23
C LEU A 110 5.89 -0.71 9.05
N THR A 111 5.14 0.29 9.49
CA THR A 111 5.61 1.69 9.49
C THR A 111 5.92 2.12 10.90
N GLU A 112 7.14 2.56 11.16
CA GLU A 112 7.58 3.03 12.48
C GLU A 112 7.84 4.54 12.44
N GLY A 113 7.38 5.24 13.48
CA GLY A 113 7.74 6.64 13.69
C GLY A 113 9.15 6.80 14.23
N GLU A 114 9.88 7.78 13.72
CA GLU A 114 11.17 8.20 14.28
C GLU A 114 11.08 9.57 14.98
N GLY A 115 12.16 9.97 15.65
CA GLY A 115 12.21 11.24 16.39
C GLY A 115 11.12 11.33 17.47
N ASP A 116 10.30 12.38 17.38
CA ASP A 116 9.20 12.63 18.32
C ASP A 116 8.06 11.60 18.21
N PHE A 117 8.00 10.87 17.09
CA PHE A 117 7.02 9.81 16.84
C PHE A 117 7.53 8.42 17.25
N LYS A 118 8.72 8.34 17.85
CA LYS A 118 9.31 7.07 18.29
C LYS A 118 8.38 6.30 19.23
N GLY A 119 8.09 5.05 18.86
CA GLY A 119 7.20 4.17 19.62
C GLY A 119 5.78 4.09 19.05
N LEU A 120 5.44 4.94 18.08
CA LEU A 120 4.28 4.75 17.22
C LEU A 120 4.64 3.81 16.07
N TYR A 121 3.74 2.88 15.77
CA TYR A 121 3.86 2.07 14.56
C TYR A 121 2.51 1.61 14.03
N THR A 122 2.48 1.24 12.76
CA THR A 122 1.32 0.63 12.11
C THR A 122 1.71 -0.71 11.50
N ASP A 123 0.87 -1.74 11.67
CA ASP A 123 0.96 -3.00 10.92
C ASP A 123 -0.14 -2.97 9.86
N GLU A 124 0.28 -2.99 8.60
CA GLU A 124 -0.58 -2.90 7.43
C GLU A 124 -0.47 -4.17 6.60
N THR A 125 -1.62 -4.65 6.14
CA THR A 125 -1.71 -5.69 5.11
C THR A 125 -2.59 -5.17 3.99
N ALA A 126 -2.08 -5.21 2.76
CA ALA A 126 -2.80 -4.81 1.57
C ALA A 126 -2.77 -5.91 0.51
N TRP A 127 -3.79 -6.00 -0.33
CA TRP A 127 -3.78 -6.87 -1.49
C TRP A 127 -4.54 -6.27 -2.67
N VAL A 128 -4.03 -6.52 -3.86
CA VAL A 128 -4.61 -6.03 -5.10
C VAL A 128 -5.20 -7.18 -5.91
N VAL A 129 -6.43 -7.00 -6.39
CA VAL A 129 -7.12 -7.92 -7.30
C VAL A 129 -7.27 -7.26 -8.66
N LEU A 130 -6.89 -7.98 -9.71
CA LEU A 130 -7.06 -7.53 -11.09
C LEU A 130 -8.06 -8.46 -11.79
N ARG A 131 -9.17 -7.91 -12.27
CA ARG A 131 -10.23 -8.67 -12.97
C ARG A 131 -10.73 -7.92 -14.19
N ARG A 132 -11.37 -8.61 -15.14
CA ARG A 132 -11.97 -7.95 -16.31
C ARG A 132 -13.15 -7.07 -15.89
N ALA A 133 -13.31 -5.93 -16.54
CA ALA A 133 -14.52 -5.12 -16.42
C ALA A 133 -15.70 -5.83 -17.10
N THR A 134 -16.79 -6.05 -16.37
CA THR A 134 -17.98 -6.78 -16.85
C THR A 134 -18.81 -6.00 -17.86
N GLU A 135 -18.62 -4.68 -17.97
CA GLU A 135 -19.42 -3.79 -18.83
C GLU A 135 -18.61 -3.12 -19.96
N ALA A 136 -17.35 -3.51 -20.17
CA ALA A 136 -16.49 -2.86 -21.16
C ALA A 136 -16.88 -3.24 -22.60
N THR A 137 -17.33 -2.25 -23.36
CA THR A 137 -17.82 -2.37 -24.74
C THR A 137 -16.77 -2.92 -25.71
N ASP A 138 -15.48 -2.74 -25.41
CA ASP A 138 -14.34 -3.15 -26.24
C ASP A 138 -13.51 -4.32 -25.64
N GLY A 139 -13.95 -4.91 -24.53
CA GLY A 139 -13.44 -6.20 -24.02
C GLY A 139 -12.04 -6.23 -23.39
N ASN A 140 -11.32 -5.10 -23.33
CA ASN A 140 -9.94 -5.05 -22.83
C ASN A 140 -9.74 -4.30 -21.50
N ASP A 141 -10.77 -3.60 -20.99
CA ASP A 141 -10.63 -2.86 -19.74
C ASP A 141 -10.57 -3.79 -18.53
N MET A 142 -9.72 -3.41 -17.58
CA MET A 142 -9.49 -4.13 -16.34
C MET A 142 -9.96 -3.31 -15.15
N VAL A 143 -10.41 -3.99 -14.10
CA VAL A 143 -10.74 -3.40 -12.80
C VAL A 143 -9.63 -3.79 -11.85
N LEU A 144 -8.97 -2.76 -11.32
CA LEU A 144 -7.97 -2.85 -10.28
C LEU A 144 -8.64 -2.57 -8.94
N GLU A 145 -8.77 -3.59 -8.09
CA GLU A 145 -9.30 -3.46 -6.74
C GLU A 145 -8.16 -3.50 -5.74
N ASP A 146 -8.15 -2.57 -4.79
CA ASP A 146 -7.19 -2.47 -3.70
C ASP A 146 -7.93 -2.61 -2.37
N TYR A 147 -7.37 -3.39 -1.47
CA TYR A 147 -7.89 -3.65 -0.14
C TYR A 147 -6.76 -3.51 0.86
N THR A 148 -6.97 -2.67 1.88
CA THR A 148 -5.99 -2.41 2.93
C THR A 148 -6.63 -2.63 4.29
N ARG A 149 -5.90 -3.25 5.19
CA ARG A 149 -6.18 -3.24 6.63
C ARG A 149 -4.97 -2.70 7.38
N LEU A 150 -5.19 -1.66 8.17
CA LEU A 150 -4.18 -0.99 8.99
C LEU A 150 -4.52 -1.11 10.47
N VAL A 151 -3.57 -1.57 11.28
CA VAL A 151 -3.69 -1.62 12.74
C VAL A 151 -2.76 -0.56 13.33
N PRO A 152 -3.29 0.56 13.84
CA PRO A 152 -2.46 1.54 14.51
C PRO A 152 -2.12 1.05 15.92
N VAL A 153 -0.86 1.16 16.30
CA VAL A 153 -0.41 0.91 17.66
C VAL A 153 0.16 2.21 18.22
N GLY A 154 -0.58 2.78 19.17
CA GLY A 154 -0.22 4.01 19.86
C GLY A 154 0.71 3.77 21.06
N PHE A 155 1.22 4.88 21.63
CA PHE A 155 1.97 4.85 22.89
C PHE A 155 1.22 4.04 23.94
N LYS A 156 1.91 3.15 24.66
CA LYS A 156 1.37 2.59 25.91
C LYS A 156 0.97 3.79 26.77
N ALA A 157 -0.32 3.92 27.08
CA ALA A 157 -0.79 4.93 28.01
C ALA A 157 0.06 4.83 29.29
N ILE A 158 0.76 5.91 29.63
CA ILE A 158 1.45 6.00 30.92
C ILE A 158 0.31 5.95 31.95
N PRO A 159 0.31 4.98 32.90
CA PRO A 159 -0.68 5.00 33.95
C PRO A 159 -0.52 6.32 34.70
N GLU A 160 -1.60 7.09 34.79
CA GLU A 160 -1.64 8.30 35.62
C GLU A 160 -1.14 7.90 37.01
N THR A 161 0.04 8.39 37.36
CA THR A 161 0.58 8.20 38.70
C THR A 161 -0.18 9.19 39.55
N GLY A 162 -1.07 8.67 40.40
CA GLY A 162 -1.92 9.48 41.27
C GLY A 162 -1.10 10.49 42.07
N ALA A 163 -1.64 11.71 42.14
CA ALA A 163 -1.31 12.71 43.15
C ALA A 163 -2.41 12.72 44.21
#